data_AF-A0A957FI93-F1
#
_entry.id   AF-A0A957FI93-F1
#
_cell.length_a   1.000
_cell.length_b   1.000
_cell.length_c   1.000
_cell.angle_alpha   90.00
_cell.angle_beta   90.00
_cell.angle_gamma   90.00
#
_symmetry.space_group_name_H-M   'P 1'
#
loop_
_entity.id
_entity.type
_entity.pdbx_description
1 polymer ?
#
loop_
_entity_poly.entity_id
_entity_poly.type
_entity_poly.pdbx_seq_one_letter_code
_entity_poly.pdbx_strand_id
1 'polypeptide(L)'
;LMRLQIVQRALNEHETPANALRAILANAIELQKPEGERNLTRTEWLLYNILELKFIQGGRVRDVARRLAMSESDLYRKQRVAIENVARTISNLEKEALEENREENTPIPEQE
;
A
#
# COMPACT_ATOMS: atom_id res chain seq x y z
N LEU A 1 -7.20 7.97 7.86
CA LEU A 1 -6.61 7.95 6.51
C LEU A 1 -6.86 9.26 5.75
N MET A 2 -8.10 9.76 5.64
CA MET A 2 -8.38 11.00 4.89
C MET A 2 -7.59 12.24 5.34
N ARG A 3 -7.23 12.33 6.63
CA ARG A 3 -6.46 13.46 7.20
C ARG A 3 -4.94 13.32 7.06
N LEU A 4 -4.46 12.23 6.47
CA LEU A 4 -3.03 12.01 6.25
C LEU A 4 -2.51 13.00 5.21
N GLN A 5 -1.35 13.59 5.44
CA GLN A 5 -0.72 14.55 4.53
C GLN A 5 -0.46 13.94 3.17
N ILE A 6 -0.04 12.68 3.09
CA ILE A 6 0.14 12.02 1.80
C ILE A 6 -1.16 11.94 0.98
N VAL A 7 -2.31 11.75 1.65
CA VAL A 7 -3.62 11.73 0.98
C VAL A 7 -4.02 13.13 0.56
N GLN A 8 -3.75 14.15 1.39
CA GLN A 8 -4.02 15.54 1.07
C GLN A 8 -3.20 16.04 -0.12
N ARG A 9 -1.93 15.63 -0.23
CA ARG A 9 -1.08 15.94 -1.39
C ARG A 9 -1.59 15.27 -2.67
N ALA A 10 -1.96 13.99 -2.58
CA ALA A 10 -2.52 13.26 -3.71
C ALA A 10 -3.87 13.82 -4.21
N LEU A 11 -4.59 14.61 -3.41
CA LEU A 11 -5.81 15.30 -3.88
C LEU A 11 -5.52 16.26 -5.03
N ASN A 12 -4.34 16.87 -5.07
CA ASN A 12 -4.00 17.80 -6.13
C ASN A 12 -3.94 17.12 -7.51
N GLU A 13 -3.72 15.80 -7.52
CA GLU A 13 -3.61 14.98 -8.73
C GLU A 13 -4.90 14.18 -9.03
N HIS A 14 -5.94 14.30 -8.18
CA HIS A 14 -7.13 13.45 -8.26
C HIS A 14 -8.43 14.19 -7.98
N GLU A 15 -9.45 13.96 -8.80
CA GLU A 15 -10.75 14.65 -8.71
C GLU A 15 -11.48 14.48 -7.37
N THR A 16 -11.30 13.34 -6.70
CA THR A 16 -11.99 13.08 -5.43
C THR A 16 -11.07 12.54 -4.34
N PRO A 17 -11.38 12.86 -3.07
CA PRO A 17 -10.65 12.28 -1.94
C PRO A 17 -10.67 10.74 -1.88
N ALA A 18 -11.74 10.12 -2.35
CA ALA A 18 -11.82 8.67 -2.43
C ALA A 18 -10.85 8.09 -3.48
N ASN A 19 -10.67 8.78 -4.61
CA ASN A 19 -9.73 8.37 -5.65
C ASN A 19 -8.28 8.56 -5.19
N ALA A 20 -7.97 9.67 -4.52
CA ALA A 20 -6.65 9.90 -3.93
C ALA A 20 -6.28 8.81 -2.90
N LEU A 21 -7.20 8.52 -1.97
CA LEU A 21 -6.97 7.45 -1.00
C LEU A 21 -6.77 6.09 -1.70
N ARG A 22 -7.58 5.78 -2.73
CA ARG A 22 -7.44 4.53 -3.48
C ARG A 22 -6.09 4.46 -4.21
N ALA A 23 -5.60 5.55 -4.78
CA ALA A 23 -4.31 5.63 -5.44
C ALA A 23 -3.17 5.36 -4.44
N ILE A 24 -3.18 5.98 -3.26
CA ILE A 24 -2.19 5.72 -2.21
C ILE A 24 -2.22 4.26 -1.74
N LEU A 25 -3.41 3.69 -1.53
CA LEU A 25 -3.55 2.28 -1.15
C LEU A 25 -3.01 1.34 -2.24
N ALA A 26 -3.31 1.62 -3.51
CA ALA A 26 -2.82 0.84 -4.64
C ALA A 26 -1.29 0.92 -4.76
N ASN A 27 -0.72 2.12 -4.62
CA ASN A 27 0.74 2.30 -4.61
C ASN A 27 1.39 1.53 -3.45
N ALA A 28 0.86 1.65 -2.23
CA ALA A 28 1.39 0.94 -1.07
C ALA A 28 1.34 -0.60 -1.21
N ILE A 29 0.34 -1.12 -1.94
CA ILE A 29 0.26 -2.54 -2.32
C ILE A 29 1.32 -2.88 -3.37
N GLU A 30 1.50 -2.06 -4.39
CA GLU A 30 2.50 -2.29 -5.44
C GLU A 30 3.93 -2.28 -4.89
N LEU A 31 4.22 -1.45 -3.89
CA LEU A 31 5.50 -1.45 -3.17
C LEU A 31 5.79 -2.74 -2.39
N GLN A 32 4.79 -3.63 -2.19
CA GLN A 32 5.02 -4.95 -1.59
C GLN A 32 5.51 -5.99 -2.62
N LYS A 33 5.61 -5.62 -3.89
CA LYS A 33 6.00 -6.52 -4.97
C LYS A 33 7.46 -6.94 -4.81
N PRO A 34 7.75 -8.24 -4.71
CA PRO A 34 9.13 -8.72 -4.69
C PRO A 34 9.82 -8.52 -6.03
N GLU A 35 11.16 -8.59 -6.01
CA GLU A 35 11.95 -8.63 -7.22
C GLU A 35 11.80 -9.96 -7.97
N GLY A 36 12.04 -9.92 -9.28
CA GLY A 36 12.02 -11.08 -10.16
C GLY A 36 10.68 -11.35 -10.84
N GLU A 37 10.55 -12.54 -11.42
CA GLU A 37 9.34 -12.94 -12.13
C GLU A 37 8.23 -13.36 -11.17
N ARG A 38 7.01 -12.91 -11.49
CA ARG A 38 5.81 -13.22 -10.71
C ARG A 38 5.63 -14.73 -10.56
N ASN A 39 5.45 -15.17 -9.32
CA ASN A 39 5.24 -16.58 -9.03
C ASN A 39 4.13 -16.79 -7.98
N LEU A 40 3.18 -17.68 -8.24
CA LEU A 40 2.05 -17.92 -7.31
C LEU A 40 2.38 -18.90 -6.18
N THR A 41 3.46 -19.67 -6.29
CA THR A 41 3.83 -20.73 -5.35
C THR A 41 5.03 -20.36 -4.49
N ARG A 42 5.84 -19.37 -4.89
CA ARG A 42 7.00 -18.92 -4.12
C ARG A 42 6.59 -18.10 -2.90
N THR A 43 7.25 -18.36 -1.77
CA THR A 43 6.91 -17.78 -0.47
C THR A 43 7.06 -16.26 -0.44
N GLU A 44 8.06 -15.70 -1.11
CA GLU A 44 8.30 -14.26 -1.16
C GLU A 44 7.17 -13.51 -1.88
N TRP A 45 6.53 -14.13 -2.86
CA TRP A 45 5.40 -13.57 -3.61
C TRP A 45 4.05 -13.71 -2.90
N LEU A 46 3.99 -14.53 -1.84
CA LEU A 46 2.74 -14.96 -1.26
C LEU A 46 1.88 -13.80 -0.73
N LEU A 47 2.48 -12.88 0.02
CA LEU A 47 1.75 -11.75 0.60
C LEU A 47 1.26 -10.77 -0.47
N TYR A 48 2.11 -10.47 -1.47
CA TYR A 48 1.73 -9.63 -2.61
C TYR A 48 0.59 -10.26 -3.42
N ASN A 49 0.68 -11.56 -3.73
CA ASN A 49 -0.39 -12.27 -4.44
C ASN A 49 -1.71 -12.25 -3.66
N ILE A 50 -1.68 -12.38 -2.33
CA ILE A 50 -2.89 -12.23 -1.51
C ILE A 50 -3.47 -10.82 -1.68
N LEU A 51 -2.64 -9.78 -1.60
CA LEU A 51 -3.11 -8.40 -1.73
C LEU A 51 -3.74 -8.14 -3.09
N GLU A 52 -3.05 -8.52 -4.16
CA GLU A 52 -3.51 -8.31 -5.52
C GLU A 52 -4.81 -9.08 -5.81
N LEU A 53 -4.84 -10.38 -5.51
CA LEU A 53 -6.01 -11.21 -5.78
C LEU A 53 -7.22 -10.79 -4.94
N LYS A 54 -7.02 -10.42 -3.66
CA LYS A 54 -8.11 -10.12 -2.73
C LYS A 54 -8.64 -8.71 -2.85
N PHE A 55 -7.76 -7.72 -3.03
CA PHE A 55 -8.10 -6.30 -2.90
C PHE A 55 -8.02 -5.53 -4.21
N ILE A 56 -7.15 -5.91 -5.14
CA ILE A 56 -7.08 -5.28 -6.47
C ILE A 56 -8.08 -5.96 -7.42
N GLN A 57 -8.08 -7.28 -7.47
CA GLN A 57 -8.96 -8.06 -8.36
C GLN A 57 -10.33 -8.38 -7.73
N GLY A 58 -10.53 -8.10 -6.43
CA GLY A 58 -11.81 -8.34 -5.75
C GLY A 58 -12.20 -9.81 -5.57
N GLY A 59 -11.23 -10.73 -5.62
CA GLY A 59 -11.48 -12.17 -5.53
C GLY A 59 -12.15 -12.60 -4.23
N ARG A 60 -13.06 -13.58 -4.29
CA ARG A 60 -13.67 -14.18 -3.09
C ARG A 60 -12.63 -14.99 -2.33
N VAL A 61 -12.72 -15.01 -1.00
CA VAL A 61 -11.77 -15.69 -0.09
C VAL A 61 -11.52 -17.14 -0.52
N ARG A 62 -12.59 -17.90 -0.75
CA ARG A 62 -12.51 -19.31 -1.20
C ARG A 62 -11.74 -19.49 -2.52
N ASP A 63 -11.95 -18.59 -3.47
CA ASP A 63 -11.32 -18.67 -4.80
C ASP A 63 -9.83 -18.31 -4.71
N VAL A 64 -9.49 -17.31 -3.89
CA VAL A 64 -8.09 -16.92 -3.63
C VAL A 64 -7.34 -18.03 -2.89
N ALA A 65 -7.93 -18.61 -1.84
CA ALA A 65 -7.32 -19.70 -1.07
C ALA A 65 -7.03 -20.91 -1.96
N ARG A 66 -8.01 -21.29 -2.82
CA ARG A 66 -7.83 -22.35 -3.80
C ARG A 66 -6.72 -22.03 -4.81
N ARG A 67 -6.68 -20.81 -5.35
CA ARG A 67 -5.68 -20.40 -6.35
C ARG A 67 -4.25 -20.40 -5.78
N LEU A 68 -4.10 -20.11 -4.49
CA LEU A 68 -2.82 -20.13 -3.78
C LEU A 68 -2.55 -21.48 -3.07
N ALA A 69 -3.33 -22.51 -3.36
CA ALA A 69 -3.19 -23.86 -2.80
C ALA A 69 -3.07 -23.89 -1.25
N MET A 70 -3.91 -23.10 -0.55
CA MET A 70 -3.92 -23.02 0.91
C MET A 70 -5.34 -23.09 1.48
N SER A 71 -5.45 -23.31 2.79
CA SER A 71 -6.74 -23.24 3.49
C SER A 71 -7.19 -21.79 3.68
N GLU A 72 -8.50 -21.58 3.84
CA GLU A 72 -9.05 -20.25 4.13
C GLU A 72 -8.50 -19.68 5.45
N SER A 73 -8.33 -20.53 6.47
CA SER A 73 -7.73 -20.13 7.75
C SER A 73 -6.28 -19.65 7.58
N ASP A 74 -5.50 -20.30 6.72
CA ASP A 74 -4.14 -19.85 6.43
C ASP A 74 -4.12 -18.55 5.64
N LEU A 75 -5.02 -18.42 4.65
CA LEU A 75 -5.22 -17.18 3.90
C LEU A 75 -5.53 -16.00 4.83
N TYR A 76 -6.44 -16.15 5.78
CA TYR A 76 -6.78 -15.06 6.72
C TYR A 76 -5.58 -14.62 7.56
N ARG A 77 -4.75 -15.56 8.04
CA ARG A 77 -3.55 -15.22 8.81
C ARG A 77 -2.54 -14.45 7.97
N LYS A 78 -2.28 -14.91 6.74
CA LYS A 78 -1.34 -14.26 5.82
C LYS A 78 -1.87 -12.92 5.31
N GLN A 79 -3.17 -12.82 5.08
CA GLN A 79 -3.83 -11.55 4.75
C GLN A 79 -3.62 -10.51 5.85
N ARG A 80 -3.71 -10.90 7.13
CA ARG A 80 -3.43 -9.98 8.24
C ARG A 80 -2.01 -9.41 8.17
N VAL A 81 -1.02 -10.28 7.98
CA VAL A 81 0.39 -9.86 7.82
C VAL A 81 0.57 -8.95 6.61
N ALA A 82 -0.07 -9.27 5.48
CA ALA A 82 0.01 -8.45 4.28
C ALA A 82 -0.58 -7.04 4.49
N ILE A 83 -1.74 -6.93 5.17
CA ILE A 83 -2.35 -5.65 5.51
C ILE A 83 -1.45 -4.84 6.46
N GLU A 84 -0.84 -5.49 7.45
CA GLU A 84 0.09 -4.82 8.37
C GLU A 84 1.31 -4.25 7.63
N ASN A 85 1.83 -4.96 6.63
CA ASN A 85 2.93 -4.45 5.81
C ASN A 85 2.52 -3.22 5.00
N VAL A 86 1.33 -3.25 4.37
CA VAL A 86 0.79 -2.08 3.67
C VAL A 86 0.60 -0.90 4.63
N ALA A 87 0.09 -1.14 5.84
CA ALA A 87 -0.07 -0.10 6.85
C ALA A 87 1.27 0.51 7.29
N ARG A 88 2.32 -0.31 7.43
CA ARG A 88 3.70 0.16 7.68
C ARG A 88 4.20 1.03 6.54
N THR A 89 4.01 0.60 5.29
CA THR A 89 4.40 1.40 4.11
C THR A 89 3.68 2.74 4.07
N ILE A 90 2.36 2.78 4.28
CA ILE A 90 1.61 4.05 4.34
C ILE A 90 2.11 4.95 5.47
N SER A 91 2.48 4.37 6.61
CA SER A 91 3.02 5.13 7.74
C SER A 91 4.38 5.75 7.43
N ASN A 92 5.22 5.07 6.63
CA ASN A 92 6.51 5.62 6.20
C ASN A 92 6.30 6.73 5.17
N LEU A 93 5.44 6.49 4.18
CA LEU A 93 5.11 7.49 3.17
C LEU A 93 4.49 8.77 3.78
N GLU A 94 3.70 8.63 4.85
CA GLU A 94 3.19 9.78 5.61
C GLU A 94 4.31 10.56 6.32
N LYS A 95 5.31 9.87 6.87
CA LYS A 95 6.46 10.53 7.52
C LYS A 95 7.28 11.32 6.51
N GLU A 96 7.60 10.71 5.36
CA GLU A 96 8.30 11.38 4.26
C GLU A 96 7.52 12.63 3.81
N ALA A 97 6.19 12.52 3.65
CA ALA A 97 5.36 13.66 3.29
C ALA A 97 5.35 14.78 4.35
N LEU A 98 5.46 14.44 5.63
CA LEU A 98 5.56 15.43 6.72
C LEU A 98 6.94 16.10 6.78
N GLU A 99 8.01 15.36 6.48
CA GLU A 99 9.38 15.88 6.44
C GLU A 99 9.57 16.86 5.28
N GLU A 100 9.12 16.51 4.07
CA GLU A 100 9.15 17.41 2.92
C GLU A 100 8.37 18.70 3.17
N ASN A 101 7.17 18.62 3.78
CA ASN A 101 6.39 19.80 4.16
C ASN A 101 7.14 20.71 5.15
N ARG A 102 8.02 20.15 5.98
CA ARG A 102 8.81 20.91 6.95
C ARG A 102 10.00 21.61 6.29
N GLU A 103 10.65 20.94 5.34
CA GLU A 103 11.76 21.49 4.56
C GLU A 103 11.30 22.64 3.65
N GLU A 104 10.17 22.48 2.97
CA GLU A 104 9.58 23.51 2.10
C GLU A 104 9.16 24.79 2.86
N ASN A 105 8.91 24.67 4.16
CA ASN A 105 8.48 25.77 5.03
C ASN A 105 9.62 26.38 5.87
N THR A 106 10.88 26.02 5.58
CA THR A 106 12.06 26.61 6.25
C THR A 106 12.44 27.93 5.56
N PRO A 107 12.42 29.08 6.26
CA PRO A 107 12.82 30.35 5.68
C PRO A 107 14.28 30.28 5.22
N ILE A 108 14.53 30.64 3.96
CA ILE A 108 15.88 30.83 3.44
C ILE A 108 16.53 31.91 4.32
N PRO A 109 17.70 31.67 4.94
CA PRO A 109 18.42 32.72 5.66
C PRO A 109 18.73 33.84 4.67
N GLU A 110 18.24 35.06 4.93
CA GLU A 110 18.67 36.25 4.20
C GLU A 110 20.20 36.28 4.23
N GLN A 111 20.81 36.14 3.05
CA GLN A 111 22.25 36.28 2.89
C GLN A 111 22.57 37.77 3.05
N GLU A 112 23.17 38.13 4.19
CA GLU A 112 23.78 39.46 4.43
C GLU A 112 24.99 39.71 3.53
#